data_AF-A0A151TPJ7-F1
#
_entry.id   AF-A0A151TPJ7-F1
#
_cell.length_a   1.000
_cell.length_b   1.000
_cell.length_c   1.000
_cell.angle_alpha   90.00
_cell.angle_beta   90.00
_cell.angle_gamma   90.00
#
_symmetry.space_group_name_H-M   'P 1'
#
loop_
_entity.id
_entity.type
_entity.pdbx_description
1 polymer ?
#
loop_
_entity_poly.entity_id
_entity_poly.type
_entity_poly.pdbx_seq_one_letter_code
_entity_poly.pdbx_strand_id
1 'polypeptide(L)' 'QAQGKNVILVVVDRLTKYTHFLAFSHLFITKEVVEVFITEVVKLHGFSSFI' A
#
# COMPACT_ATOMS: atom_id res chain seq x y z
N GLN A 1 14.20 9.80 -12.40
CA GLN A 1 13.50 11.00 -11.90
C GLN A 1 12.27 10.52 -11.15
N ALA A 2 12.04 10.95 -9.90
CA ALA A 2 10.81 10.63 -9.18
C ALA A 2 9.65 11.26 -9.97
N GLN A 3 8.75 10.45 -10.53
CA GLN A 3 7.68 10.85 -11.47
C GLN A 3 6.58 11.70 -10.80
N GLY A 4 6.94 12.76 -10.08
CA GLY A 4 6.02 13.53 -9.24
C GLY A 4 5.51 12.78 -8.00
N LYS A 5 6.17 11.68 -7.62
CA LYS A 5 5.86 10.87 -6.43
C LYS A 5 6.79 11.27 -5.29
N ASN A 6 6.21 11.78 -4.19
CA ASN A 6 6.94 12.32 -3.05
C ASN A 6 6.57 11.63 -1.71
N VAL A 7 5.66 10.66 -1.74
CA VAL A 7 5.20 9.91 -0.57
C VAL A 7 5.39 8.41 -0.82
N ILE A 8 5.81 7.66 0.19
CA ILE A 8 5.88 6.20 0.14
C ILE A 8 4.96 5.63 1.22
N LEU A 9 3.96 4.87 0.80
CA LEU A 9 3.15 4.04 1.69
C LEU A 9 3.85 2.69 1.86
N VAL A 10 4.10 2.30 3.10
CA VAL A 10 4.75 1.04 3.45
C VAL A 10 3.75 0.16 4.18
N VAL A 11 3.47 -1.02 3.62
CA VAL A 11 2.61 -2.03 4.26
C VAL A 11 3.49 -3.21 4.64
N VAL A 12 3.49 -3.58 5.91
CA VAL A 12 4.26 -4.71 6.43
C VAL A 12 3.30 -5.86 6.73
N ASP A 13 3.44 -6.96 5.99
CA ASP A 13 2.78 -8.21 6.34
C ASP A 13 3.58 -8.92 7.44
N ARG A 14 2.98 -8.99 8.63
CA ARG A 14 3.62 -9.56 9.82
C ARG A 14 3.76 -11.09 9.75
N LEU A 15 2.93 -11.78 8.98
CA LEU A 15 2.96 -13.23 8.87
C LEU A 15 4.09 -13.68 7.97
N THR A 16 4.14 -13.09 6.78
CA THR A 16 5.10 -13.48 5.74
C THR A 16 6.41 -12.70 5.86
N LYS A 17 6.43 -11.62 6.66
CA LYS A 17 7.51 -10.63 6.77
C LYS A 17 7.82 -9.90 5.46
N TYR A 18 6.89 -9.91 4.51
CA TYR A 18 6.99 -9.12 3.29
C TYR A 18 6.61 -7.67 3.53
N THR A 19 7.24 -6.78 2.77
CA THR A 19 6.94 -5.35 2.80
C THR A 19 6.55 -4.89 1.41
N HIS A 20 5.40 -4.23 1.30
CA HIS A 20 4.93 -3.60 0.08
C HIS A 20 5.25 -2.11 0.14
N PHE A 21 5.91 -1.61 -0.90
CA PHE A 21 6.24 -0.19 -1.06
C PHE A 21 5.43 0.39 -2.21
N LEU A 22 4.59 1.37 -1.90
CA LEU A 22 3.68 1.99 -2.87
C LEU A 22 3.99 3.49 -2.94
N ALA A 23 4.32 3.99 -4.14
CA ALA A 23 4.68 5.38 -4.34
C ALA A 23 3.46 6.25 -4.68
N PHE A 24 3.26 7.33 -3.92
CA PHE A 24 2.16 8.28 -4.07
C PHE A 24 2.65 9.69 -4.42
N SER A 25 1.80 10.41 -5.15
CA SER A 25 1.99 11.84 -5.39
C SER A 25 1.63 12.61 -4.12
N HIS A 26 2.19 13.80 -3.96
CA HIS A 26 1.78 14.68 -2.88
C HIS A 26 0.30 15.08 -3.07
N LEU A 27 -0.48 15.06 -1.99
CA LEU A 27 -1.96 15.05 -1.97
C LEU A 27 -2.54 13.70 -2.42
N PHE A 28 -2.97 12.89 -1.45
CA PHE A 28 -3.76 11.69 -1.66
C PHE A 28 -4.99 11.75 -0.77
N ILE A 29 -6.12 11.22 -1.24
CA ILE A 29 -7.31 11.05 -0.40
C ILE A 29 -7.38 9.62 0.13
N THR A 30 -8.07 9.43 1.26
CA THR A 30 -8.24 8.11 1.89
C THR A 30 -8.76 7.06 0.91
N LYS A 31 -9.67 7.45 0.00
CA LYS A 31 -10.22 6.55 -1.00
C LYS A 31 -9.14 5.97 -1.93
N GLU A 32 -8.21 6.78 -2.42
CA GLU A 32 -7.12 6.32 -3.30
C GLU A 32 -6.20 5.34 -2.58
N VAL A 33 -5.88 5.62 -1.31
CA VAL A 33 -5.06 4.72 -0.50
C VAL A 33 -5.75 3.36 -0.33
N VAL A 34 -7.05 3.35 -0.03
CA VAL A 34 -7.84 2.14 0.14
C VAL A 34 -7.91 1.33 -1.17
N GLU A 35 -8.17 2.00 -2.30
CA GLU A 35 -8.23 1.32 -3.61
C GLU A 35 -6.91 0.65 -3.97
N VAL A 36 -5.78 1.35 -3.78
CA VAL A 36 -4.44 0.80 -4.03
C VAL A 36 -4.13 -0.33 -3.05
N PHE A 37 -4.44 -0.17 -1.76
CA PHE A 37 -4.23 -1.21 -0.76
C PHE A 37 -5.00 -2.49 -1.09
N ILE A 38 -6.27 -2.38 -1.50
CA ILE A 38 -7.07 -3.54 -1.89
C ILE A 38 -6.47 -4.23 -3.12
N THR A 39 -6.07 -3.45 -4.12
CA THR A 39 -5.58 -3.98 -5.40
C THR A 39 -4.19 -4.63 -5.27
N GLU A 40 -3.31 -4.03 -4.47
CA GLU A 40 -1.89 -4.43 -4.39
C GLU A 40 -1.58 -5.34 -3.21
N VAL A 41 -2.37 -5.31 -2.14
CA VAL A 41 -2.13 -6.12 -0.93
C VAL A 41 -3.22 -7.17 -0.76
N VAL A 42 -4.48 -6.73 -0.62
CA VAL A 42 -5.59 -7.64 -0.29
C VAL A 42 -5.84 -8.66 -1.42
N LYS A 43 -5.71 -8.25 -2.68
CA LYS A 43 -5.84 -9.16 -3.81
C LYS A 43 -4.78 -10.27 -3.83
N LEU A 44 -3.57 -9.97 -3.38
CA LEU A 44 -2.44 -10.91 -3.41
C LEU A 44 -2.41 -11.82 -2.16
N HIS A 45 -2.75 -11.29 -1.00
CA HIS A 45 -2.56 -11.96 0.29
C HIS A 45 -3.87 -12.24 1.04
N GLY A 46 -5.01 -11.87 0.46
CA GLY A 46 -6.28 -11.83 1.16
C GLY A 46 -6.32 -10.70 2.19
N PHE A 47 -7.41 -10.64 2.95
CA PHE A 47 -7.43 -9.77 4.11
C PHE A 47 -6.48 -10.36 5.16
N SER A 48 -5.46 -9.60 5.55
CA SER A 48 -4.57 -10.02 6.63
C SER A 48 -5.43 -10.21 7.89
N SER A 49 -5.57 -11.46 8.31
CA SER A 49 -6.40 -11.86 9.44
C SER A 49 -5.68 -11.60 10.76
N PHE A 50 -5.26 -10.37 11.02
CA PHE A 50 -4.71 -9.98 12.32
C PHE A 50 -5.30 -8.63 12.71
N ILE A 51 -6.52 -8.72 13.23
CA ILE A 51 -7.11 -7.75 14.15
C ILE A 51 -6.26 -7.74 15.42
#